data_AF-A0AA97A4P8-F1
#
_entry.id   AF-A0AA97A4P8-F1
#
_cell.length_a   1.000
_cell.length_b   1.000
_cell.length_c   1.000
_cell.angle_alpha   90.00
_cell.angle_beta   90.00
_cell.angle_gamma   90.00
#
_symmetry.space_group_name_H-M   'P 1'
#
loop_
_entity.id
_entity.type
_entity.pdbx_description
1 polymer ?
#
loop_
_entity_poly.entity_id
_entity_poly.type
_entity_poly.pdbx_seq_one_letter_code
_entity_poly.pdbx_strand_id
1 'polypeptide(L)' 'MFEDYVYSGESINKGALHTAILRIKQQLGKDLVIDNIQNQGYMLKITYRPDK' A
#
# COMPACT_ATOMS: atom_id res chain seq x y z
N MET A 1 4.89 -16.06 4.88
CA MET A 1 4.33 -14.74 5.30
C MET A 1 4.58 -13.71 4.18
N PHE A 2 3.92 -12.55 4.17
CA PHE A 2 4.19 -11.51 3.14
C PHE A 2 5.67 -11.09 3.13
N GLU A 3 6.30 -11.10 4.30
CA GLU A 3 7.73 -10.85 4.50
C GLU A 3 8.60 -11.83 3.69
N ASP A 4 8.34 -13.14 3.78
CA ASP A 4 9.07 -14.15 2.99
C ASP A 4 8.99 -13.88 1.47
N TYR A 5 7.87 -13.34 0.99
CA TYR A 5 7.65 -13.02 -0.43
C TYR A 5 8.34 -11.73 -0.90
N VAL A 6 8.50 -10.74 -0.04
CA VAL A 6 9.20 -9.49 -0.40
C VAL A 6 10.71 -9.75 -0.52
N TYR A 7 11.24 -10.64 0.33
CA TYR A 7 12.68 -10.93 0.40
C TYR A 7 13.11 -12.15 -0.44
N SER A 8 12.18 -12.94 -0.99
CA SER A 8 12.50 -14.11 -1.82
C SER A 8 13.02 -13.76 -3.22
N GLY A 9 12.89 -12.50 -3.67
CA GLY A 9 13.26 -12.09 -5.02
C GLY A 9 12.31 -12.62 -6.11
N GLU A 10 11.21 -13.27 -5.73
CA GLU A 10 10.22 -13.76 -6.69
C GLU A 10 9.44 -12.59 -7.31
N SER A 11 9.20 -12.67 -8.63
CA SER A 11 8.43 -11.66 -9.34
C SER A 11 6.97 -11.68 -8.88
N ILE A 12 6.54 -10.63 -8.18
CA ILE A 12 5.14 -10.49 -7.76
C ILE A 12 4.29 -10.08 -8.98
N ASN A 13 3.18 -10.79 -9.19
CA ASN A 13 2.18 -10.39 -10.17
C ASN A 13 1.60 -9.00 -9.80
N LYS A 14 1.71 -8.02 -10.72
CA LYS A 14 1.22 -6.65 -10.51
C LYS A 14 -0.25 -6.58 -10.09
N GLY A 15 -1.09 -7.49 -10.60
CA GLY A 15 -2.51 -7.58 -10.22
C GLY A 15 -2.72 -8.09 -8.80
N ALA A 16 -1.90 -9.04 -8.34
CA ALA A 16 -1.92 -9.52 -6.97
C ALA A 16 -1.49 -8.42 -5.98
N LEU A 17 -0.42 -7.68 -6.33
CA LEU A 17 0.02 -6.51 -5.56
C LEU A 17 -1.08 -5.44 -5.48
N HIS A 18 -1.70 -5.12 -6.62
CA HIS A 18 -2.80 -4.15 -6.65
C HIS A 18 -3.98 -4.56 -5.75
N THR A 19 -4.37 -5.84 -5.80
CA THR A 19 -5.45 -6.37 -4.96
C THR A 19 -5.11 -6.30 -3.48
N ALA A 20 -3.87 -6.63 -3.09
CA ALA A 20 -3.41 -6.52 -1.72
C ALA A 20 -3.47 -5.07 -1.22
N ILE A 21 -3.04 -4.11 -2.04
CA ILE A 21 -3.11 -2.68 -1.69
C ILE A 21 -4.56 -2.20 -1.52
N LEU A 22 -5.50 -2.64 -2.37
CA LEU A 22 -6.92 -2.30 -2.21
C LEU A 22 -7.49 -2.80 -0.88
N ARG A 23 -7.12 -4.02 -0.45
CA ARG A 23 -7.52 -4.57 0.85
C ARG A 23 -6.95 -3.76 2.01
N ILE A 24 -5.67 -3.38 1.93
CA ILE A 24 -5.04 -2.51 2.94
C ILE A 24 -5.77 -1.18 3.01
N LYS A 25 -6.07 -0.53 1.87
CA LYS A 25 -6.82 0.73 1.82
C LYS A 25 -8.16 0.68 2.55
N GLN A 26 -8.87 -0.45 2.48
CA GLN A 26 -10.16 -0.62 3.17
C GLN A 26 -10.03 -0.72 4.69
N GLN A 27 -8.86 -1.14 5.19
CA GLN A 27 -8.58 -1.30 6.61
C GLN A 27 -7.89 -0.08 7.23
N LEU A 28 -7.38 0.82 6.42
CA LEU A 28 -6.70 2.03 6.90
C LEU A 28 -7.70 3.03 7.50
N GLY A 29 -7.26 3.68 8.57
CA GLY A 29 -7.97 4.80 9.17
C GLY A 29 -8.05 6.00 8.22
N LYS A 30 -8.99 6.91 8.48
CA LYS A 30 -9.27 8.09 7.64
C LYS A 30 -8.09 9.06 7.48
N ASP A 31 -7.07 8.92 8.32
CA ASP A 31 -5.89 9.78 8.34
C ASP A 31 -4.72 9.18 7.57
N LEU A 32 -4.87 7.97 7.02
CA LEU A 32 -3.86 7.30 6.20
C LEU A 32 -4.36 7.12 4.77
N VAL A 33 -3.56 7.57 3.80
CA VAL A 33 -3.88 7.51 2.38
C VAL A 33 -2.76 6.77 1.64
N ILE A 34 -3.12 5.81 0.79
CA ILE A 34 -2.16 5.18 -0.12
C ILE A 34 -2.42 5.68 -1.54
N ASP A 35 -1.43 6.35 -2.13
CA ASP A 35 -1.47 6.80 -3.52
C ASP A 35 -0.70 5.85 -4.42
N ASN A 36 -1.20 5.62 -5.62
CA ASN A 36 -0.42 4.95 -6.67
C ASN A 36 0.38 6.01 -7.42
N ILE A 37 1.70 5.88 -7.43
CA ILE A 37 2.58 6.71 -8.25
C ILE A 37 2.94 5.89 -9.48
N GLN A 38 2.50 6.38 -10.64
CA GLN A 38 2.73 5.71 -11.90
C GLN A 38 4.22 5.42 -12.10
N ASN A 39 4.54 4.16 -12.45
CA ASN A 39 5.91 3.64 -12.63
C ASN A 39 6.83 3.71 -11.40
N GLN A 40 6.33 4.09 -10.22
CA GLN A 40 7.12 4.17 -8.99
C GLN A 40 6.52 3.37 -7.82
N GLY A 41 5.29 2.88 -7.95
CA GLY A 41 4.67 1.99 -6.97
C GLY A 41 3.61 2.70 -6.14
N TYR A 42 3.66 2.53 -4.81
CA TYR A 42 2.66 3.07 -3.89
C TYR A 42 3.32 3.89 -2.78
N MET A 43 2.70 5.01 -2.40
CA MET A 43 3.18 5.90 -1.35
C MET A 43 2.12 6.03 -0.26
N LEU A 44 2.53 5.78 0.99
CA LEU A 44 1.72 6.04 2.18
C LEU A 44 1.88 7.50 2.60
N LYS A 45 0.75 8.18 2.82
CA LYS A 45 0.66 9.56 3.30
C LYS A 45 -0.17 9.62 4.56
N ILE A 46 0.19 10.54 5.45
CA ILE A 46 -0.59 10.88 6.64
C ILE A 46 -1.30 12.20 6.36
N THR A 47 -2.62 12.21 6.52
CA THR A 47 -3.40 13.45 6.50
C THR A 47 -3.38 14.02 7.91
N TYR A 48 -2.47 14.95 8.17
CA TYR A 48 -2.45 15.68 9.44
C TYR A 48 -3.71 16.55 9.54
N ARG A 49 -4.51 16.32 10.58
CA ARG A 49 -5.62 17.19 10.97
C ARG A 49 -5.22 17.91 12.26
N PRO A 50 -4.82 19.19 12.21
CA PRO A 50 -4.41 19.93 13.41
C PRO A 50 -5.51 20.13 14.46
N ASP A 51 -6.78 19.85 14.12
CA ASP A 51 -7.94 20.32 14.89
C ASP A 51 -8.78 19.20 15.55
N LYS A 52 -8.15 18.08 15.93
CA LYS A 52 -8.77 17.03 16.76
C LYS A 52 -7.93 16.66 17.97
#